data_AF-A0A1G9LVU4-F1
#
_entry.id   AF-A0A1G9LVU4-F1
#
_cell.length_a   1.000
_cell.length_b   1.000
_cell.length_c   1.000
_cell.angle_alpha   90.00
_cell.angle_beta   90.00
_cell.angle_gamma   90.00
#
_symmetry.space_group_name_H-M   'P 1'
#
loop_
_entity.id
_entity.type
_entity.pdbx_description
1 polymer ?
#
loop_
_entity_poly.entity_id
_entity_poly.type
_entity_poly.pdbx_seq_one_letter_code
_entity_poly.pdbx_strand_id
1 'polypeptide(L)'
;MRWNDLFLAGLTTGLLGCVDSQDPAAGGFYNGLSGIASGSYDVRIEEREVAVANAEARNAELAAEKRSLAAQISATESNLTQARFELLKQRNAAQGLDSTTQARINKVLTAKPKGTTDAARLADLQRLLSETRMLSEDLARLAG
;
A
#
# COMPACT_ATOMS: atom_id res chain seq x y z
N MET A 1 3.86 44.32 -55.99
CA MET A 1 4.63 45.06 -54.97
C MET A 1 5.22 44.01 -54.05
N ARG A 2 6.47 43.50 -54.10
CA ARG A 2 7.82 44.03 -54.41
C ARG A 2 8.15 45.34 -53.69
N TRP A 3 8.90 45.21 -52.60
CA TRP A 3 9.97 46.05 -52.03
C TRP A 3 10.87 45.03 -51.28
N ASN A 4 11.92 44.43 -51.86
CA ASN A 4 13.27 44.99 -52.11
C ASN A 4 13.70 45.90 -50.93
N ASP A 5 14.45 45.34 -49.98
CA ASP A 5 15.93 45.28 -49.96
C ASP A 5 16.54 46.64 -49.64
N LEU A 6 17.14 46.75 -48.45
CA LEU A 6 18.39 47.46 -48.13
C LEU A 6 18.35 47.88 -46.66
N PHE A 7 18.93 47.06 -45.78
CA PHE A 7 19.88 47.55 -44.78
C PHE A 7 20.82 46.40 -44.44
N LEU A 8 21.81 46.26 -45.32
CA LEU A 8 23.03 45.49 -45.11
C LEU A 8 23.96 46.38 -44.26
N ALA A 9 24.05 46.14 -42.95
CA ALA A 9 25.20 46.55 -42.15
C ALA A 9 25.17 45.77 -40.83
N GLY A 10 26.27 45.07 -40.57
CA GLY A 10 26.36 44.00 -39.60
C GLY A 10 26.00 44.36 -38.17
N LEU A 11 25.48 43.36 -37.48
CA LEU A 11 25.96 43.06 -36.14
C LEU A 11 25.69 41.58 -35.85
N THR A 12 26.71 40.78 -36.15
CA THR A 12 26.99 39.51 -35.46
C THR A 12 26.83 39.70 -33.95
N THR A 13 25.67 39.35 -33.38
CA THR A 13 25.50 39.32 -31.92
C THR A 13 24.54 38.20 -31.52
N GLY A 14 25.15 37.10 -31.07
CA GLY A 14 24.65 36.34 -29.93
C GLY A 14 23.33 35.58 -30.09
N LEU A 15 23.39 34.46 -30.80
CA LEU A 15 22.74 33.25 -30.29
C LEU A 15 23.34 32.92 -28.91
N LEU A 16 22.84 33.54 -27.84
CA LEU A 16 22.93 32.96 -26.50
C LEU A 16 21.75 31.99 -26.35
N GLY A 17 21.85 30.91 -27.10
CA GLY A 17 21.16 29.68 -26.77
C GLY A 17 21.62 29.18 -25.41
N CYS A 18 20.75 28.39 -24.79
CA CYS A 18 21.06 27.47 -23.72
C CYS A 18 22.48 26.90 -23.85
N VAL A 19 23.36 27.30 -22.95
CA VAL A 19 24.50 26.49 -22.57
C VAL A 19 24.25 26.11 -21.11
N ASP A 20 23.39 25.10 -20.96
CA ASP A 20 23.56 24.10 -19.89
C ASP A 20 24.87 23.37 -20.22
N SER A 21 25.98 24.07 -20.01
CA SER A 21 27.30 23.52 -20.21
C SER A 21 27.58 22.65 -18.99
N GLN A 22 27.09 21.42 -19.07
CA GLN A 22 27.61 20.26 -18.35
C GLN A 22 29.03 19.95 -18.88
N ASP A 23 29.89 20.95 -18.93
CA ASP A 23 31.30 20.80 -19.26
C ASP A 23 32.03 20.34 -18.00
N PRO A 24 32.44 19.06 -17.92
CA PRO A 24 33.22 18.57 -16.78
C PRO A 24 34.59 19.24 -16.68
N ALA A 25 35.05 20.00 -17.68
CA ALA A 25 36.28 20.79 -17.61
C ALA A 25 36.10 22.14 -16.86
N ALA A 26 34.88 22.68 -16.78
CA ALA A 26 34.56 23.86 -15.96
C ALA A 26 34.44 23.50 -14.47
N GLY A 27 34.09 22.24 -14.15
CA GLY A 27 34.31 21.61 -12.86
C GLY A 27 35.75 21.10 -12.73
N GLY A 28 36.73 21.99 -12.94
CA GLY A 28 38.12 21.64 -13.21
C GLY A 28 38.74 20.66 -12.20
N PHE A 29 39.80 19.97 -12.65
CA PHE A 29 40.70 19.08 -11.91
C PHE A 29 40.96 19.46 -10.43
N TYR A 30 40.97 20.74 -10.09
CA TYR A 30 41.09 21.27 -8.72
C TYR A 30 39.88 20.97 -7.81
N ASN A 31 38.66 20.97 -8.33
CA ASN A 31 37.47 20.52 -7.59
C ASN A 31 37.51 19.00 -7.36
N GLY A 32 37.96 18.21 -8.35
CA GLY A 32 38.17 16.78 -8.23
C GLY A 32 39.27 16.41 -7.21
N LEU A 33 40.40 17.12 -7.21
CA LEU A 33 41.45 16.98 -6.21
C LEU A 33 41.02 17.48 -4.82
N SER A 34 40.23 18.56 -4.73
CA SER A 34 39.65 18.99 -3.45
C SER A 34 38.71 17.93 -2.89
N GLY A 35 37.91 17.26 -3.72
CA GLY A 35 37.07 16.12 -3.34
C GLY A 35 37.88 14.91 -2.86
N ILE A 36 38.99 14.59 -3.53
CA ILE A 36 39.89 13.50 -3.12
C ILE A 36 40.66 13.84 -1.83
N ALA A 37 41.05 15.10 -1.64
CA ALA A 37 41.77 15.56 -0.45
C ALA A 37 40.86 15.89 0.75
N SER A 38 39.55 16.10 0.54
CA SER A 38 38.57 16.50 1.57
C SER A 38 37.78 15.34 2.18
N GLY A 39 38.01 14.09 1.78
CA GLY A 39 37.23 12.95 2.26
C GLY A 39 35.85 12.81 1.62
N SER A 40 35.58 13.49 0.49
CA SER A 40 34.25 13.45 -0.17
C SER A 40 33.83 12.04 -0.63
N TYR A 41 34.78 11.14 -0.87
CA TYR A 41 34.49 9.74 -1.18
C TYR A 41 33.95 9.00 0.04
N ASP A 42 34.59 9.19 1.20
CA ASP A 42 34.16 8.60 2.47
C ASP A 42 32.79 9.14 2.87
N VAL A 43 32.54 10.44 2.70
CA VAL A 43 31.21 11.05 2.91
C VAL A 43 30.15 10.38 2.03
N ARG A 44 30.44 10.15 0.75
CA ARG A 44 29.50 9.48 -0.16
C ARG A 44 29.29 8.01 0.18
N ILE A 45 30.30 7.34 0.75
CA ILE A 45 30.15 5.97 1.25
C ILE A 45 29.26 5.99 2.49
N GLU A 46 29.54 6.86 3.45
CA GLU A 46 28.75 7.00 4.68
C GLU A 46 27.28 7.32 4.37
N GLU A 47 27.02 8.26 3.45
CA GLU A 47 25.66 8.58 2.99
C GLU A 47 24.95 7.36 2.39
N ARG A 48 25.66 6.53 1.61
CA ARG A 48 25.10 5.31 1.01
C ARG A 48 24.87 4.23 2.06
N GLU A 49 25.79 4.04 2.99
CA GLU A 49 25.65 3.09 4.09
C GLU A 49 24.45 3.46 4.97
N VAL A 50 24.29 4.73 5.31
CA VAL A 50 23.12 5.25 6.04
C VAL A 50 21.84 5.03 5.23
N ALA A 51 21.85 5.31 3.92
CA ALA A 51 20.68 5.09 3.07
C ALA A 51 20.28 3.61 2.99
N VAL A 52 21.25 2.70 2.88
CA VAL A 52 21.02 1.25 2.89
C VAL A 52 20.48 0.80 4.24
N ALA A 53 21.10 1.20 5.35
CA ALA A 53 20.65 0.86 6.70
C ALA A 53 19.20 1.34 6.94
N ASN A 54 18.86 2.54 6.50
CA ASN A 54 17.49 3.07 6.59
C ASN A 54 16.50 2.28 5.75
N ALA A 55 16.89 1.89 4.52
CA ALA A 55 16.05 1.08 3.65
C ALA A 55 15.81 -0.32 4.23
N GLU A 56 16.85 -0.96 4.78
CA GLU A 56 16.75 -2.25 5.46
C GLU A 56 15.83 -2.18 6.69
N ALA A 57 15.99 -1.16 7.52
CA ALA A 57 15.12 -0.93 8.67
C ALA A 57 13.65 -0.78 8.25
N ARG A 58 13.39 0.02 7.20
CA ARG A 58 12.03 0.20 6.67
C ARG A 58 11.45 -1.08 6.09
N ASN A 59 12.26 -1.87 5.39
CA ASN A 59 11.83 -3.16 4.86
C ASN A 59 11.50 -4.16 5.97
N ALA A 60 12.29 -4.18 7.04
CA ALA A 60 12.03 -5.02 8.20
C ALA A 60 10.71 -4.66 8.90
N GLU A 61 10.43 -3.37 9.05
CA GLU A 61 9.17 -2.86 9.59
C GLU A 61 7.97 -3.28 8.73
N LEU A 62 8.02 -3.05 7.41
CA LEU A 62 6.96 -3.45 6.48
C LEU A 62 6.74 -4.96 6.46
N ALA A 63 7.82 -5.75 6.56
CA ALA A 63 7.71 -7.21 6.65
C ALA A 63 7.04 -7.64 7.97
N ALA A 64 7.33 -6.97 9.08
CA ALA A 64 6.68 -7.23 10.36
C ALA A 64 5.18 -6.88 10.31
N GLU A 65 4.83 -5.73 9.72
CA GLU A 65 3.44 -5.31 9.53
C GLU A 65 2.65 -6.31 8.68
N LYS A 66 3.21 -6.76 7.56
CA LYS A 66 2.59 -7.79 6.71
C LYS A 66 2.35 -9.11 7.45
N ARG A 67 3.33 -9.57 8.24
CA ARG A 67 3.17 -10.79 9.06
C ARG A 67 2.07 -10.63 10.11
N SER A 68 2.02 -9.47 10.77
CA SER A 68 0.97 -9.16 11.75
C SER A 68 -0.42 -9.18 11.09
N LEU A 69 -0.55 -8.56 9.93
CA LEU A 69 -1.82 -8.50 9.20
C LEU A 69 -2.27 -9.88 8.72
N ALA A 70 -1.34 -10.69 8.19
CA ALA A 70 -1.63 -12.07 7.80
C ALA A 70 -2.08 -12.93 8.99
N ALA A 71 -1.45 -12.76 10.16
CA ALA A 71 -1.86 -13.45 11.38
C ALA A 71 -3.28 -13.04 11.83
N GLN A 72 -3.60 -11.74 11.77
CA GLN A 72 -4.94 -11.23 12.09
C GLN A 72 -6.01 -11.79 11.14
N ILE A 73 -5.72 -11.86 9.84
CA ILE A 73 -6.60 -12.46 8.84
C ILE A 73 -6.86 -13.92 9.17
N SER A 74 -5.79 -14.72 9.37
CA SER A 74 -5.91 -16.14 9.69
C SER A 74 -6.71 -16.40 10.98
N ALA A 75 -6.44 -15.63 12.03
CA ALA A 75 -7.18 -15.73 13.29
C ALA A 75 -8.67 -15.38 13.09
N THR A 76 -8.98 -14.34 12.32
CA THR A 76 -10.37 -13.93 12.06
C THR A 76 -11.10 -14.95 11.18
N GLU A 77 -10.44 -15.57 10.20
CA GLU A 77 -11.01 -16.65 9.39
C GLU A 77 -11.34 -17.89 10.22
N SER A 78 -10.45 -18.26 11.16
CA SER A 78 -10.69 -19.35 12.11
C SER A 78 -11.91 -19.05 13.00
N ASN A 79 -11.96 -17.84 13.58
CA ASN A 79 -13.09 -17.39 14.40
C ASN A 79 -14.41 -17.37 13.63
N LEU A 80 -14.40 -16.92 12.37
CA LEU A 80 -15.57 -16.92 11.51
C LEU A 80 -16.07 -18.34 11.22
N THR A 81 -15.15 -19.28 10.97
CA THR A 81 -15.48 -20.68 10.74
C THR A 81 -16.14 -21.31 11.96
N GLN A 82 -15.57 -21.07 13.15
CA GLN A 82 -16.16 -21.53 14.41
C GLN A 82 -17.54 -20.91 14.66
N ALA A 83 -17.69 -19.59 14.48
CA ALA A 83 -18.97 -18.91 14.67
C ALA A 83 -20.05 -19.44 13.69
N ARG A 84 -19.68 -19.74 12.45
CA ARG A 84 -20.58 -20.35 11.46
C ARG A 84 -21.01 -21.75 11.85
N PHE A 85 -20.09 -22.55 12.41
CA PHE A 85 -20.42 -23.89 12.89
C PHE A 85 -21.45 -23.83 14.03
N GLU A 86 -21.24 -22.93 15.00
CA GLU A 86 -22.22 -22.73 16.09
C GLU A 86 -23.57 -22.24 15.58
N LEU A 87 -23.57 -21.28 14.65
CA LEU A 87 -24.80 -20.81 14.00
C LEU A 87 -25.55 -21.95 13.29
N LEU A 88 -24.81 -22.84 12.59
CA LEU A 88 -25.40 -23.99 11.92
C LEU A 88 -26.04 -24.97 12.91
N LYS A 89 -25.37 -25.20 14.04
CA LYS A 89 -25.85 -26.07 15.12
C LYS A 89 -27.12 -25.50 15.75
N GLN A 90 -27.15 -24.20 16.04
CA GLN A 90 -28.34 -23.50 16.54
C GLN A 90 -29.50 -23.54 15.56
N ARG A 91 -29.24 -23.27 14.27
CA ARG A 91 -30.26 -23.37 13.21
C ARG A 91 -30.89 -24.76 13.15
N ASN A 92 -30.08 -25.82 13.28
CA ASN A 92 -30.59 -27.20 13.23
C ASN A 92 -31.38 -27.58 14.50
N ALA A 93 -31.09 -26.95 15.64
CA ALA A 93 -31.84 -27.13 16.88
C ALA A 93 -33.15 -26.31 16.91
N ALA A 94 -33.17 -25.15 16.25
CA ALA A 94 -34.33 -24.28 16.17
C ALA A 94 -35.42 -24.88 15.26
N GLN A 95 -36.64 -24.99 15.78
CA GLN A 95 -37.82 -25.39 15.02
C GLN A 95 -38.67 -24.15 14.70
N GLY A 96 -39.33 -24.14 13.54
CA GLY A 96 -40.30 -23.08 13.20
C GLY A 96 -39.70 -21.72 12.82
N LEU A 97 -38.42 -21.66 12.41
CA LEU A 97 -37.82 -20.43 11.90
C LEU A 97 -38.58 -19.92 10.66
N ASP A 98 -38.92 -18.63 10.66
CA ASP A 98 -39.55 -17.98 9.51
C ASP A 98 -38.61 -17.93 8.30
N SER A 99 -39.18 -17.77 7.10
CA SER A 99 -38.44 -17.77 5.84
C SER A 99 -37.41 -16.64 5.74
N THR A 100 -37.66 -15.50 6.37
CA THR A 100 -36.74 -14.35 6.36
C THR A 100 -35.51 -14.64 7.21
N THR A 101 -35.70 -15.21 8.41
CA THR A 101 -34.60 -15.64 9.28
C THR A 101 -33.76 -16.73 8.63
N GLN A 102 -34.40 -17.73 7.99
CA GLN A 102 -33.68 -18.76 7.25
C GLN A 102 -32.85 -18.19 6.10
N ALA A 103 -33.39 -17.23 5.34
CA ALA A 103 -32.66 -16.57 4.27
C ALA A 103 -31.44 -15.78 4.79
N ARG A 104 -31.58 -15.07 5.92
CA ARG A 104 -30.46 -14.36 6.58
C ARG A 104 -29.36 -15.33 7.00
N ILE A 105 -29.72 -16.45 7.63
CA ILE A 105 -28.76 -17.49 8.05
C ILE A 105 -28.02 -18.04 6.83
N ASN A 106 -28.75 -18.45 5.79
CA ASN A 106 -28.14 -19.00 4.58
C ASN A 106 -27.21 -17.98 3.89
N LYS A 107 -27.58 -16.69 3.87
CA LYS A 107 -26.73 -15.62 3.35
C LYS A 107 -25.41 -15.54 4.11
N VAL A 108 -25.44 -15.52 5.45
CA VAL A 108 -24.23 -15.41 6.29
C VAL A 108 -23.34 -16.65 6.17
N LEU A 109 -23.93 -17.85 6.13
CA LEU A 109 -23.21 -19.12 6.00
C LEU A 109 -22.51 -19.26 4.64
N THR A 110 -23.13 -18.77 3.57
CA THR A 110 -22.61 -18.88 2.20
C THR A 110 -21.77 -17.68 1.76
N ALA A 111 -21.79 -16.58 2.51
CA ALA A 111 -21.01 -15.39 2.19
C ALA A 111 -19.52 -15.70 2.14
N LYS A 112 -18.85 -15.24 1.09
CA LYS A 112 -17.39 -15.30 0.99
C LYS A 112 -16.80 -13.95 1.37
N PRO A 113 -15.70 -13.92 2.14
CA PRO A 113 -14.95 -12.71 2.40
C PRO A 113 -14.52 -12.05 1.09
N LYS A 114 -14.61 -10.73 1.03
CA LYS A 114 -14.24 -9.89 -0.13
C LYS A 114 -13.10 -8.95 0.25
N GLY A 115 -12.43 -8.41 -0.76
CA GLY A 115 -11.35 -7.42 -0.59
C GLY A 115 -10.16 -7.73 -1.48
N THR A 116 -9.60 -6.70 -2.11
CA THR A 116 -8.40 -6.80 -2.97
C THR A 116 -7.11 -6.56 -2.21
N THR A 117 -7.18 -5.91 -1.04
CA THR A 117 -6.07 -5.68 -0.12
C THR A 117 -6.28 -6.44 1.17
N ASP A 118 -5.19 -6.73 1.88
CA ASP A 118 -5.24 -7.45 3.16
C ASP A 118 -6.08 -6.70 4.21
N ALA A 119 -5.95 -5.36 4.26
CA ALA A 119 -6.76 -4.54 5.16
C ALA A 119 -8.25 -4.58 4.83
N ALA A 120 -8.61 -4.50 3.54
CA ALA A 120 -10.01 -4.61 3.10
C ALA A 120 -10.57 -6.02 3.40
N ARG A 121 -9.76 -7.06 3.19
CA ARG A 121 -10.13 -8.44 3.50
C ARG A 121 -10.35 -8.64 4.99
N LEU A 122 -9.46 -8.10 5.84
CA LEU A 122 -9.62 -8.16 7.28
C LEU A 122 -10.91 -7.45 7.74
N ALA A 123 -11.19 -6.25 7.22
CA ALA A 123 -12.40 -5.51 7.54
C ALA A 123 -13.67 -6.28 7.15
N ASP A 124 -13.70 -6.92 5.98
CA ASP A 124 -14.85 -7.72 5.57
C ASP A 124 -15.01 -9.01 6.40
N LEU A 125 -13.91 -9.65 6.77
CA LEU A 125 -13.91 -10.78 7.70
C LEU A 125 -14.50 -10.41 9.06
N GLN A 126 -14.07 -9.28 9.61
CA GLN A 126 -14.58 -8.77 10.90
C GLN A 126 -16.08 -8.44 10.82
N ARG A 127 -16.53 -7.83 9.72
CA ARG A 127 -17.95 -7.58 9.45
C ARG A 127 -18.76 -8.88 9.38
N LEU A 128 -18.28 -9.88 8.64
CA LEU A 128 -18.97 -11.18 8.55
C LEU A 128 -19.01 -11.89 9.90
N LEU A 129 -17.95 -11.79 10.70
CA LEU A 129 -17.89 -12.36 12.03
C LEU A 129 -18.89 -11.70 12.98
N SER A 130 -19.00 -10.37 12.96
CA SER A 130 -19.98 -9.65 13.79
C SER A 130 -21.41 -9.97 13.37
N GLU A 131 -21.71 -10.02 12.06
CA GLU A 131 -23.01 -10.43 11.54
C GLU A 131 -23.39 -11.85 11.97
N THR A 132 -22.43 -12.78 11.94
CA THR A 132 -22.63 -14.17 12.38
C THR A 132 -22.97 -14.24 13.87
N ARG A 133 -22.26 -13.47 14.71
CA ARG A 133 -22.50 -13.42 16.16
C ARG A 133 -23.85 -12.80 16.49
N MET A 134 -24.20 -11.67 15.89
CA MET A 134 -25.52 -11.04 16.11
C MET A 134 -26.65 -12.00 15.73
N LEU A 135 -26.52 -12.71 14.61
CA LEU A 135 -27.54 -13.68 14.19
C LEU A 135 -27.62 -14.88 15.12
N SER A 136 -26.49 -15.32 15.68
CA SER A 136 -26.45 -16.38 16.69
C SER A 136 -27.16 -15.94 17.98
N GLU A 137 -26.96 -14.70 18.42
CA GLU A 137 -27.66 -14.13 19.58
C GLU A 137 -29.16 -13.97 19.33
N ASP A 138 -29.57 -13.50 18.15
CA ASP A 138 -30.97 -13.41 17.75
C ASP A 138 -31.65 -14.79 17.82
N LEU A 139 -30.99 -15.84 17.33
CA LEU A 139 -31.49 -17.21 17.40
C LEU A 139 -31.58 -17.74 18.82
N ALA A 140 -30.59 -17.44 19.68
CA ALA A 140 -30.63 -17.82 21.07
C ALA A 140 -31.82 -17.19 21.80
N ARG A 141 -32.17 -15.94 21.48
CA ARG A 141 -33.35 -15.24 22.03
C ARG A 141 -34.68 -15.80 21.53
N LEU A 142 -34.72 -16.34 20.32
CA LEU A 142 -35.92 -16.95 19.75
C LEU A 142 -36.18 -18.37 20.28
N ALA A 143 -35.13 -19.06 20.73
CA ALA A 143 -35.20 -20.44 21.20
C ALA A 143 -35.41 -20.58 22.72
N GLY A 144 -35.21 -19.51 23.49
CA GLY A 144 -35.44 -19.45 24.94
C GLY A 144 -36.77 -18.78 25.28
#